data_AF-A0A961X3F9-F1
#
_entry.id   AF-A0A961X3F9-F1
#
_cell.length_a   1.000
_cell.length_b   1.000
_cell.length_c   1.000
_cell.angle_alpha   90.00
_cell.angle_beta   90.00
_cell.angle_gamma   90.00
#
_symmetry.space_group_name_H-M   'P 1'
#
loop_
_entity.id
_entity.type
_entity.pdbx_description
1 polymer ?
#
loop_
_entity_poly.entity_id
_entity_poly.type
_entity_poly.pdbx_seq_one_letter_code
_entity_poly.pdbx_strand_id
1 'polypeptide(L)'
;NGLAKDIPVVLCAKGIERSTGKLMSEMATELLPHNPAGALSGPSFATDVAKGLPTAVTVAAHDADLASRLAAAFSSDRFRCYSSGDLTGVEIGGALKNVLAIAAGAVAGAGLGASAEAAMVTRGFVELRRVGAAYGARPETLMGLSGLGDLILSCGSAQSRNFAYGQALGRGEELEGRPLAEGVATAAIAAEIAASRGIEA
;
A
#
# COMPACT_ATOMS: atom_id res chain seq x y z
N ASN A 1 -3.49 26.36 10.77
CA ASN A 1 -4.20 25.17 10.24
C ASN A 1 -5.67 25.25 10.63
N GLY A 2 -6.57 25.25 9.64
CA GLY A 2 -8.02 25.53 9.83
C GLY A 2 -8.90 24.30 10.11
N LEU A 3 -8.30 23.14 10.37
CA LEU A 3 -9.03 21.95 10.78
C LEU A 3 -9.33 22.03 12.30
N ALA A 4 -10.58 21.77 12.70
CA ALA A 4 -10.90 21.73 14.12
C ALA A 4 -10.15 20.58 14.82
N LYS A 5 -9.83 20.78 16.11
CA LYS A 5 -9.18 19.76 16.93
C LYS A 5 -10.05 18.51 17.03
N ASP A 6 -9.39 17.37 17.23
CA ASP A 6 -9.99 16.05 17.44
C ASP A 6 -10.79 15.50 16.25
N ILE A 7 -10.86 16.21 15.12
CA ILE A 7 -11.36 15.66 13.85
C ILE A 7 -10.35 14.62 13.34
N PRO A 8 -10.75 13.35 13.16
CA PRO A 8 -9.85 12.33 12.62
C PRO A 8 -9.43 12.63 11.18
N VAL A 9 -8.18 12.35 10.84
CA VAL A 9 -7.63 12.44 9.49
C VAL A 9 -7.34 11.05 8.99
N VAL A 10 -8.07 10.60 7.96
CA VAL A 10 -7.87 9.28 7.36
C VAL A 10 -7.09 9.42 6.06
N LEU A 11 -5.92 8.80 6.04
CA LEU A 11 -4.99 8.83 4.92
C LEU A 11 -5.35 7.74 3.92
N CYS A 12 -5.63 8.16 2.68
CA CYS A 12 -5.79 7.25 1.55
C CYS A 12 -4.52 7.18 0.68
N ALA A 13 -3.54 8.05 0.94
CA ALA A 13 -2.24 8.04 0.30
C ALA A 13 -1.44 6.81 0.78
N LYS A 14 -0.69 6.20 -0.14
CA LYS A 14 0.13 5.01 0.12
C LYS A 14 1.56 5.32 -0.27
N GLY A 15 2.49 5.21 0.67
CA GLY A 15 3.89 5.52 0.43
C GLY A 15 4.66 5.75 1.73
N ILE A 16 5.95 6.04 1.56
CA ILE A 16 6.87 6.39 2.64
C ILE A 16 7.51 7.72 2.23
N GLU A 17 7.67 8.65 3.17
CA GLU A 17 8.30 9.93 2.90
C GLU A 17 9.79 9.73 2.60
N ARG A 18 10.25 10.33 1.49
CA ARG A 18 11.56 10.03 0.91
C ARG A 18 12.73 10.42 1.80
N SER A 19 12.69 11.61 2.38
CA SER A 19 13.85 12.18 3.07
C SER A 19 14.06 11.63 4.49
N THR A 20 12.99 11.18 5.13
CA THR A 20 12.96 10.80 6.55
C THR A 20 12.63 9.31 6.75
N GLY A 21 12.07 8.64 5.75
CA GLY A 21 11.59 7.26 5.88
C GLY A 21 10.32 7.13 6.75
N LYS A 22 9.66 8.25 7.06
CA LYS A 22 8.43 8.31 7.86
C LYS A 22 7.23 7.79 7.09
N LEU A 23 6.34 7.13 7.80
CA LEU A 23 5.00 6.80 7.34
C LEU A 23 4.14 8.06 7.20
N MET A 24 3.08 7.96 6.42
CA MET A 24 2.20 9.10 6.17
C MET A 24 1.46 9.52 7.45
N SER A 25 1.15 8.57 8.34
CA SER A 25 0.55 8.84 9.66
C SER A 25 1.48 9.61 10.60
N GLU A 26 2.79 9.33 10.55
CA GLU A 26 3.80 10.07 11.30
C GLU A 26 3.86 11.53 10.81
N MET A 27 3.90 11.71 9.48
CA MET A 27 3.83 13.04 8.85
C MET A 27 2.55 13.80 9.21
N ALA A 28 1.40 13.11 9.18
CA ALA A 28 0.11 13.71 9.54
C ALA A 28 0.08 14.14 11.02
N THR A 29 0.63 13.33 11.92
CA THR A 29 0.69 13.62 13.35
C THR A 29 1.60 14.82 13.64
N GLU A 30 2.71 14.97 12.91
CA GLU A 30 3.59 16.14 13.06
C GLU A 30 2.93 17.45 12.59
N LEU A 31 2.17 17.39 11.49
CA LEU A 31 1.50 18.56 10.93
C LEU A 31 0.20 18.93 11.65
N LEU A 32 -0.48 17.92 12.24
CA LEU A 32 -1.78 18.03 12.89
C LEU A 32 -1.78 17.27 14.24
N PRO A 33 -1.01 17.73 15.24
CA PRO A 33 -0.78 17.00 16.50
C PRO A 33 -2.02 16.86 17.41
N HIS A 34 -3.10 17.56 17.08
CA HIS A 34 -4.38 17.49 17.79
C HIS A 34 -5.45 16.70 17.03
N ASN A 35 -5.07 16.00 15.96
CA ASN A 35 -5.99 15.28 15.10
C ASN A 35 -5.56 13.82 15.03
N PRO A 36 -6.41 12.88 15.47
CA PRO A 36 -6.10 11.46 15.37
C PRO A 36 -5.88 11.04 13.91
N ALA A 37 -4.75 10.40 13.63
CA ALA A 37 -4.45 9.86 12.31
C ALA A 37 -4.96 8.42 12.16
N GLY A 38 -5.46 8.11 10.97
CA GLY A 38 -5.76 6.76 10.53
C GLY A 38 -5.42 6.58 9.05
N ALA A 39 -5.55 5.35 8.55
CA ALA A 39 -5.33 5.02 7.14
C ALA A 39 -6.43 4.12 6.60
N LEU A 40 -6.71 4.25 5.30
CA LEU A 40 -7.60 3.37 4.55
C LEU A 40 -6.78 2.70 3.43
N SER A 41 -6.69 1.37 3.47
CA SER A 41 -5.94 0.59 2.48
C SER A 41 -6.56 -0.78 2.25
N GLY A 42 -6.36 -1.35 1.07
CA GLY A 42 -6.95 -2.61 0.64
C GLY A 42 -7.21 -2.66 -0.86
N PRO A 43 -7.62 -3.82 -1.39
CA PRO A 43 -7.90 -4.00 -2.81
C PRO A 43 -9.12 -3.15 -3.20
N SER A 44 -8.86 -2.02 -3.87
CA SER A 44 -9.88 -0.98 -4.10
C SER A 44 -9.57 -0.13 -5.32
N PHE A 45 -9.60 -0.73 -6.52
CA PHE A 45 -9.47 0.08 -7.72
C PHE A 45 -10.55 1.15 -7.76
N ALA A 46 -10.14 2.41 -7.96
CA ALA A 46 -11.04 3.56 -7.88
C ALA A 46 -12.23 3.45 -8.85
N THR A 47 -12.02 2.85 -10.02
CA THR A 47 -13.10 2.62 -11.00
C THR A 47 -14.12 1.58 -10.54
N ASP A 48 -13.71 0.58 -9.76
CA ASP A 48 -14.62 -0.47 -9.26
C ASP A 48 -15.48 0.10 -8.13
N VAL A 49 -14.85 0.86 -7.23
CA VAL A 49 -15.53 1.64 -6.19
C VAL A 49 -16.52 2.63 -6.80
N ALA A 50 -16.10 3.40 -7.81
CA ALA A 50 -16.96 4.37 -8.49
C ALA A 50 -18.15 3.73 -9.23
N LYS A 51 -18.00 2.47 -9.68
CA LYS A 51 -19.09 1.68 -10.29
C LYS A 51 -19.98 0.99 -9.25
N GLY A 52 -19.72 1.14 -7.96
CA GLY A 52 -20.47 0.47 -6.89
C GLY A 52 -20.26 -1.05 -6.87
N LEU A 53 -19.13 -1.54 -7.40
CA LEU A 53 -18.79 -2.96 -7.34
C LEU A 53 -18.33 -3.36 -5.93
N PRO A 54 -18.61 -4.60 -5.48
CA PRO A 54 -18.20 -5.07 -4.17
C PRO A 54 -16.70 -4.87 -3.91
N THR A 55 -16.38 -4.08 -2.90
CA THR A 55 -15.01 -3.74 -2.52
C THR A 55 -14.84 -3.92 -1.01
N ALA A 56 -13.70 -4.47 -0.60
CA ALA A 56 -13.36 -4.67 0.81
C ALA A 56 -12.02 -4.02 1.13
N VAL A 57 -11.97 -3.18 2.17
CA VAL A 57 -10.76 -2.48 2.61
C VAL A 57 -10.59 -2.56 4.13
N THR A 58 -9.39 -2.25 4.60
CA THR A 58 -9.07 -2.05 6.00
C THR A 58 -9.00 -0.56 6.31
N VAL A 59 -9.59 -0.16 7.44
CA VAL A 59 -9.42 1.15 8.05
C VAL A 59 -8.69 0.96 9.37
N ALA A 60 -7.56 1.64 9.54
CA ALA A 60 -6.75 1.53 10.75
C ALA A 60 -6.52 2.86 11.44
N ALA A 61 -6.37 2.80 12.75
CA ALA A 61 -5.90 3.88 13.60
C ALA A 61 -5.22 3.24 14.83
N HIS A 62 -4.37 3.99 15.54
CA HIS A 62 -3.79 3.49 16.80
C HIS A 62 -4.86 3.27 17.88
N ASP A 63 -5.92 4.09 17.87
CA ASP A 63 -7.12 3.88 18.69
C ASP A 63 -8.08 2.92 17.96
N ALA A 64 -8.26 1.73 18.55
CA ALA A 64 -9.11 0.68 18.00
C ALA A 64 -10.61 1.05 17.97
N ASP A 65 -11.07 1.89 18.90
CA ASP A 65 -12.46 2.36 18.93
C ASP A 65 -12.68 3.39 17.82
N LEU A 66 -11.71 4.27 17.59
CA LEU A 66 -11.70 5.16 16.42
C LEU A 66 -11.71 4.36 15.11
N ALA A 67 -10.82 3.39 14.96
CA ALA A 67 -10.77 2.55 13.76
C ALA A 67 -12.11 1.85 13.49
N SER A 68 -12.76 1.34 14.54
CA SER A 68 -14.07 0.68 14.45
C SER A 68 -15.20 1.65 14.08
N ARG A 69 -15.22 2.86 14.66
CA ARG A 69 -16.18 3.91 14.28
C ARG A 69 -16.00 4.35 12.84
N LEU A 70 -14.76 4.56 12.38
CA LEU A 70 -14.46 4.93 10.99
C LEU A 70 -14.86 3.81 10.03
N ALA A 71 -14.54 2.56 10.35
CA ALA A 71 -14.93 1.42 9.53
C ALA A 71 -16.45 1.28 9.41
N ALA A 72 -17.20 1.51 10.49
CA ALA A 72 -18.65 1.53 10.44
C ALA A 72 -19.18 2.70 9.58
N ALA A 73 -18.62 3.91 9.77
CA ALA A 73 -19.05 5.11 9.05
C ALA A 73 -18.78 5.07 7.55
N PHE A 74 -17.68 4.45 7.11
CA PHE A 74 -17.34 4.32 5.70
C PHE A 74 -17.97 3.10 5.03
N SER A 75 -18.51 2.15 5.80
CA SER A 75 -19.11 0.96 5.24
C SER A 75 -20.46 1.25 4.57
N SER A 76 -20.73 0.55 3.46
CA SER A 76 -22.01 0.49 2.77
C SER A 76 -22.25 -0.92 2.23
N ASP A 77 -23.39 -1.17 1.59
CA ASP A 77 -23.74 -2.46 0.98
C ASP A 77 -22.71 -2.96 -0.05
N ARG A 78 -21.95 -2.05 -0.67
CA ARG A 78 -20.98 -2.35 -1.73
C ARG A 78 -19.53 -2.04 -1.36
N PHE A 79 -19.30 -1.30 -0.28
CA PHE A 79 -17.97 -0.94 0.18
C PHE A 79 -17.81 -1.31 1.64
N ARG A 80 -17.15 -2.43 1.93
CA ARG A 80 -17.02 -2.98 3.29
C ARG A 80 -15.67 -2.60 3.90
N CYS A 81 -15.70 -1.88 5.02
CA CYS A 81 -14.49 -1.55 5.78
C CYS A 81 -14.34 -2.45 7.01
N TYR A 82 -13.14 -3.02 7.20
CA TYR A 82 -12.76 -3.78 8.40
C TYR A 82 -11.81 -2.93 9.25
N SER A 83 -12.00 -2.88 10.56
CA SER A 83 -11.13 -2.11 11.45
C SER A 83 -9.84 -2.85 11.79
N SER A 84 -8.76 -2.11 12.02
CA SER A 84 -7.49 -2.62 12.55
C SER A 84 -6.87 -1.61 13.51
N GLY A 85 -6.28 -2.10 14.60
CA GLY A 85 -5.46 -1.28 15.52
C GLY A 85 -3.99 -1.17 15.07
N ASP A 86 -3.62 -1.80 13.96
CA ASP A 86 -2.26 -1.84 13.41
C ASP A 86 -2.13 -0.88 12.23
N LEU A 87 -2.05 0.41 12.54
CA LEU A 87 -1.89 1.48 11.54
C LEU A 87 -0.61 1.28 10.70
N THR A 88 0.50 0.99 11.37
CA THR A 88 1.80 0.71 10.76
C THR A 88 1.72 -0.40 9.72
N GLY A 89 1.12 -1.55 10.05
CA GLY A 89 1.00 -2.66 9.10
C GLY A 89 0.14 -2.34 7.89
N VAL A 90 -0.92 -1.55 8.07
CA VAL A 90 -1.76 -1.08 6.96
C VAL A 90 -1.01 -0.15 6.02
N GLU A 91 -0.22 0.78 6.55
CA GLU A 91 0.57 1.71 5.75
C GLU A 91 1.73 1.03 5.02
N ILE A 92 2.50 0.18 5.71
CA ILE A 92 3.63 -0.55 5.09
C ILE A 92 3.13 -1.48 3.97
N GLY A 93 2.06 -2.23 4.23
CA GLY A 93 1.45 -3.10 3.21
C GLY A 93 1.04 -2.30 1.96
N GLY A 94 0.38 -1.17 2.16
CA GLY A 94 -0.04 -0.28 1.08
C GLY A 94 1.12 0.37 0.33
N ALA A 95 2.19 0.76 1.04
CA ALA A 95 3.33 1.46 0.46
C ALA A 95 4.18 0.54 -0.43
N LEU A 96 4.55 -0.65 0.08
CA LEU A 96 5.51 -1.54 -0.59
C LEU A 96 4.89 -2.34 -1.74
N LYS A 97 3.57 -2.57 -1.73
CA LYS A 97 2.89 -3.35 -2.79
C LYS A 97 3.07 -2.76 -4.20
N ASN A 98 3.20 -1.43 -4.30
CA ASN A 98 3.40 -0.76 -5.59
C ASN A 98 4.78 -1.06 -6.20
N VAL A 99 5.82 -1.26 -5.37
CA VAL A 99 7.16 -1.67 -5.82
C VAL A 99 7.09 -3.09 -6.38
N LEU A 100 6.44 -4.00 -5.65
CA LEU A 100 6.26 -5.39 -6.07
C LEU A 100 5.40 -5.50 -7.34
N ALA A 101 4.42 -4.61 -7.52
CA ALA A 101 3.62 -4.55 -8.74
C ALA A 101 4.47 -4.18 -9.98
N ILE A 102 5.48 -3.31 -9.84
CA ILE A 102 6.42 -3.02 -10.93
C ILE A 102 7.22 -4.27 -11.27
N ALA A 103 7.74 -4.98 -10.26
CA ALA A 103 8.48 -6.22 -10.48
C ALA A 103 7.61 -7.31 -11.15
N ALA A 104 6.34 -7.44 -10.75
CA ALA A 104 5.37 -8.36 -11.37
C ALA A 104 5.13 -7.99 -12.83
N GLY A 105 4.91 -6.70 -13.08
CA GLY A 105 4.78 -6.18 -14.42
C GLY A 105 6.00 -6.50 -15.28
N ALA A 106 7.22 -6.32 -14.76
CA ALA A 106 8.45 -6.57 -15.51
C ALA A 106 8.59 -8.06 -15.89
N VAL A 107 8.28 -8.96 -14.96
CA VAL A 107 8.26 -10.42 -15.23
C VAL A 107 7.23 -10.76 -16.30
N ALA A 108 6.03 -10.19 -16.22
CA ALA A 108 4.97 -10.39 -17.22
C ALA A 108 5.36 -9.80 -18.59
N GLY A 109 5.94 -8.60 -18.61
CA GLY A 109 6.39 -7.92 -19.83
C GLY A 109 7.51 -8.66 -20.55
N ALA A 110 8.42 -9.28 -19.79
CA ALA A 110 9.49 -10.12 -20.33
C ALA A 110 9.01 -11.49 -20.84
N GLY A 111 7.71 -11.82 -20.68
CA GLY A 111 7.15 -13.07 -21.19
C GLY A 111 7.59 -14.33 -20.43
N LEU A 112 7.98 -14.21 -19.16
CA LEU A 112 8.54 -15.31 -18.37
C LEU A 112 7.49 -16.31 -17.84
N GLY A 113 6.20 -16.02 -18.06
CA GLY A 113 5.07 -16.89 -17.72
C GLY A 113 4.54 -16.73 -16.30
N ALA A 114 3.31 -17.23 -16.09
CA ALA A 114 2.55 -17.04 -14.85
C ALA A 114 3.24 -17.67 -13.61
N SER A 115 4.01 -18.76 -13.79
CA SER A 115 4.76 -19.38 -12.69
C SER A 115 5.86 -18.47 -12.17
N ALA A 116 6.57 -17.75 -13.05
CA ALA A 116 7.62 -16.81 -12.65
C ALA A 116 7.00 -15.59 -11.94
N GLU A 117 5.86 -15.11 -12.43
CA GLU A 117 5.11 -14.01 -11.81
C GLU A 117 4.65 -14.39 -10.39
N ALA A 118 4.01 -15.55 -10.22
CA ALA A 118 3.58 -16.04 -8.92
C ALA A 118 4.76 -16.24 -7.95
N ALA A 119 5.88 -16.78 -8.43
CA ALA A 119 7.09 -16.95 -7.63
C ALA A 119 7.65 -15.59 -7.18
N MET A 120 7.71 -14.60 -8.08
CA MET A 120 8.16 -13.25 -7.77
C MET A 120 7.25 -12.60 -6.72
N VAL A 121 5.93 -12.62 -6.91
CA VAL A 121 4.98 -12.02 -5.96
C VAL A 121 5.11 -12.66 -4.57
N THR A 122 5.24 -14.00 -4.52
CA THR A 122 5.40 -14.73 -3.26
C THR A 122 6.70 -14.35 -2.54
N ARG A 123 7.81 -14.29 -3.29
CA ARG A 123 9.13 -13.90 -2.77
C ARG A 123 9.15 -12.45 -2.29
N GLY A 124 8.60 -11.54 -3.08
CA GLY A 124 8.46 -10.13 -2.72
C GLY A 124 7.56 -9.93 -1.50
N PHE A 125 6.53 -10.74 -1.31
CA PHE A 125 5.70 -10.68 -0.09
C PHE A 125 6.50 -11.07 1.16
N VAL A 126 7.45 -12.00 1.07
CA VAL A 126 8.37 -12.32 2.18
C VAL A 126 9.26 -11.13 2.53
N GLU A 127 9.77 -10.42 1.52
CA GLU A 127 10.58 -9.20 1.69
C GLU A 127 9.77 -8.07 2.33
N LEU A 128 8.55 -7.82 1.82
CA LEU A 128 7.60 -6.89 2.42
C LEU A 128 7.32 -7.19 3.89
N ARG A 129 7.17 -8.48 4.26
CA ARG A 129 6.97 -8.89 5.65
C ARG A 129 8.20 -8.62 6.53
N ARG A 130 9.42 -8.80 6.00
CA ARG A 130 10.65 -8.47 6.73
C ARG A 130 10.76 -6.97 6.98
N VAL A 131 10.45 -6.15 5.97
CA VAL A 131 10.39 -4.69 6.14
C VAL A 131 9.30 -4.31 7.15
N GLY A 132 8.10 -4.86 7.03
CA GLY A 132 7.01 -4.61 7.99
C GLY A 132 7.38 -4.98 9.42
N ALA A 133 8.03 -6.13 9.64
CA ALA A 133 8.50 -6.53 10.97
C ALA A 133 9.49 -5.51 11.57
N ALA A 134 10.37 -4.92 10.75
CA ALA A 134 11.31 -3.88 11.20
C ALA A 134 10.62 -2.55 11.57
N TYR A 135 9.38 -2.34 11.15
CA TYR A 135 8.52 -1.22 11.57
C TYR A 135 7.57 -1.59 12.71
N GLY A 136 7.52 -2.86 13.12
CA GLY A 136 6.58 -3.34 14.14
C GLY A 136 5.18 -3.68 13.61
N ALA A 137 5.03 -3.84 12.30
CA ALA A 137 3.78 -4.29 11.69
C ALA A 137 3.42 -5.71 12.15
N ARG A 138 2.13 -5.98 12.34
CA ARG A 138 1.65 -7.31 12.71
C ARG A 138 1.59 -8.21 11.48
N PRO A 139 2.06 -9.47 11.56
CA PRO A 139 1.96 -10.41 10.45
C PRO A 139 0.54 -10.60 9.92
N GLU A 140 -0.46 -10.60 10.80
CA GLU A 140 -1.86 -10.81 10.47
C GLU A 140 -2.42 -9.67 9.61
N THR A 141 -2.03 -8.42 9.89
CA THR A 141 -2.38 -7.25 9.08
C THR A 141 -1.81 -7.36 7.67
N LEU A 142 -0.55 -7.79 7.56
CA LEU A 142 0.10 -7.96 6.26
C LEU A 142 -0.49 -9.12 5.45
N MET A 143 -0.99 -10.16 6.11
CA MET A 143 -1.74 -11.26 5.46
C MET A 143 -3.17 -10.87 5.10
N GLY A 144 -3.66 -9.72 5.58
CA GLY A 144 -5.01 -9.22 5.34
C GLY A 144 -5.18 -8.41 4.06
N LEU A 145 -6.28 -7.65 3.99
CA LEU A 145 -6.68 -6.87 2.83
C LEU A 145 -5.65 -5.80 2.46
N SER A 146 -5.12 -5.05 3.43
CA SER A 146 -4.18 -3.95 3.18
C SER A 146 -2.78 -4.38 2.74
N GLY A 147 -2.41 -5.64 2.98
CA GLY A 147 -1.14 -6.22 2.55
C GLY A 147 -1.34 -7.16 1.37
N LEU A 148 -1.52 -8.46 1.66
CA LEU A 148 -1.64 -9.52 0.66
C LEU A 148 -2.79 -9.28 -0.33
N GLY A 149 -3.96 -8.86 0.15
CA GLY A 149 -5.12 -8.62 -0.72
C GLY A 149 -4.86 -7.55 -1.77
N ASP A 150 -4.36 -6.38 -1.34
CA ASP A 150 -4.04 -5.28 -2.24
C ASP A 150 -2.81 -5.58 -3.13
N LEU A 151 -1.86 -6.38 -2.64
CA LEU A 151 -0.74 -6.89 -3.43
C LEU A 151 -1.23 -7.75 -4.60
N ILE A 152 -2.10 -8.74 -4.34
CA ILE A 152 -2.66 -9.61 -5.38
C ILE A 152 -3.38 -8.78 -6.45
N LEU A 153 -4.24 -7.85 -6.03
CA LEU A 153 -4.94 -6.97 -6.97
C LEU A 153 -3.97 -6.15 -7.83
N SER A 154 -2.91 -5.62 -7.21
CA SER A 154 -1.97 -4.71 -7.87
C SER A 154 -1.00 -5.42 -8.80
N CYS A 155 -0.65 -6.67 -8.51
CA CYS A 155 0.23 -7.50 -9.33
C CYS A 155 -0.54 -8.25 -10.42
N GLY A 156 -1.85 -8.43 -10.32
CA GLY A 156 -2.61 -9.25 -11.27
C GLY A 156 -3.33 -8.51 -12.39
N SER A 157 -3.15 -7.18 -12.52
CA SER A 157 -3.97 -6.37 -13.45
C SER A 157 -3.23 -5.16 -14.02
N ALA A 158 -3.36 -4.95 -15.34
CA ALA A 158 -2.88 -3.75 -16.03
C ALA A 158 -3.64 -2.46 -15.64
N GLN A 159 -4.74 -2.57 -14.89
CA GLN A 159 -5.40 -1.44 -14.25
C GLN A 159 -4.53 -0.80 -13.15
N SER A 160 -3.59 -1.56 -12.60
CA SER A 160 -2.51 -1.04 -11.77
C SER A 160 -1.50 -0.30 -12.65
N ARG A 161 -1.36 1.02 -12.44
CA ARG A 161 -0.34 1.84 -13.13
C ARG A 161 1.08 1.29 -12.92
N ASN A 162 1.37 0.78 -11.72
CA ASN A 162 2.66 0.19 -11.39
C ASN A 162 2.93 -1.11 -12.17
N PHE A 163 1.93 -1.97 -12.29
CA PHE A 163 2.05 -3.19 -13.09
C PHE A 163 2.22 -2.87 -14.58
N ALA A 164 1.39 -1.97 -15.13
CA ALA A 164 1.51 -1.54 -16.52
C ALA A 164 2.87 -0.88 -16.81
N TYR A 165 3.41 -0.10 -15.87
CA TYR A 165 4.76 0.46 -15.96
C TYR A 165 5.82 -0.64 -15.97
N GLY A 166 5.72 -1.62 -15.06
CA GLY A 166 6.59 -2.79 -15.05
C GLY A 166 6.53 -3.57 -16.37
N GLN A 167 5.35 -3.78 -16.92
CA GLN A 167 5.18 -4.48 -18.20
C GLN A 167 5.91 -3.78 -19.36
N ALA A 168 5.85 -2.46 -19.41
CA ALA A 168 6.60 -1.68 -20.40
C ALA A 168 8.11 -1.85 -20.22
N LEU A 169 8.58 -1.77 -18.97
CA LEU A 169 9.99 -2.00 -18.63
C LEU A 169 10.44 -3.40 -19.07
N GLY A 170 9.65 -4.45 -18.77
CA GLY A 170 9.96 -5.83 -19.15
C GLY A 170 10.00 -6.07 -20.66
N ARG A 171 9.24 -5.28 -21.44
CA ARG A 171 9.26 -5.30 -22.91
C ARG A 171 10.39 -4.46 -23.52
N GLY A 172 11.18 -3.75 -22.71
CA GLY A 172 12.21 -2.84 -23.19
C GLY A 172 11.66 -1.59 -23.88
N GLU A 173 10.43 -1.18 -23.55
CA GLU A 173 9.81 0.03 -24.10
C GLU A 173 10.37 1.29 -23.44
N GLU A 174 10.30 2.41 -24.16
CA GLU A 174 10.58 3.73 -23.58
C GLU A 174 9.56 4.08 -22.49
N LEU A 175 10.07 4.63 -21.39
CA LEU A 175 9.27 4.95 -20.20
C LEU A 175 8.95 6.44 -20.08
N GLU A 176 9.57 7.28 -20.92
CA GLU A 176 9.34 8.72 -20.95
C GLU A 176 7.88 9.03 -21.34
N GLY A 177 7.26 10.01 -20.67
CA GLY A 177 5.87 10.40 -20.91
C GLY A 177 4.79 9.44 -20.39
N ARG A 178 5.16 8.30 -19.78
CA ARG A 178 4.18 7.40 -19.17
C ARG A 178 3.56 7.99 -17.89
N PRO A 179 2.32 7.61 -17.54
CA PRO A 179 1.71 8.02 -16.28
C PRO A 179 2.61 7.69 -15.09
N LEU A 180 2.77 8.65 -14.18
CA LEU A 180 3.61 8.49 -12.99
C LEU A 180 3.18 7.26 -12.17
N ALA A 181 4.10 6.32 -12.02
CA ALA A 181 3.95 5.15 -11.17
C ALA A 181 4.56 5.43 -9.80
N GLU A 182 3.72 5.55 -8.77
CA GLU A 182 4.13 5.84 -7.38
C GLU A 182 5.23 4.88 -6.89
N GLY A 183 5.17 3.61 -7.32
CA GLY A 183 6.15 2.58 -6.96
C GLY A 183 7.57 2.89 -7.40
N VAL A 184 7.78 3.71 -8.44
CA VAL A 184 9.14 4.12 -8.88
C VAL A 184 9.82 4.96 -7.80
N ALA A 185 9.08 5.90 -7.22
CA ALA A 185 9.60 6.71 -6.11
C ALA A 185 9.77 5.88 -4.84
N THR A 186 8.81 4.99 -4.55
CA THR A 186 8.87 4.12 -3.36
C THR A 186 9.99 3.09 -3.43
N ALA A 187 10.37 2.61 -4.62
CA ALA A 187 11.40 1.58 -4.78
C ALA A 187 12.77 2.04 -4.24
N ALA A 188 13.19 3.27 -4.57
CA ALA A 188 14.43 3.84 -4.05
C ALA A 188 14.40 3.95 -2.52
N ILE A 189 13.29 4.44 -1.98
CA ILE A 189 13.08 4.63 -0.53
C ILE A 189 13.09 3.28 0.20
N ALA A 190 12.42 2.26 -0.36
CA ALA A 190 12.39 0.92 0.22
C ALA A 190 13.78 0.29 0.26
N ALA A 191 14.59 0.47 -0.80
CA ALA A 191 15.97 -0.03 -0.84
C ALA A 191 16.87 0.68 0.20
N GLU A 192 16.74 2.00 0.36
CA GLU A 192 17.47 2.77 1.37
C GLU A 192 17.08 2.36 2.80
N ILE A 193 15.78 2.14 3.03
CA ILE A 193 15.27 1.65 4.32
C ILE A 193 15.80 0.24 4.63
N ALA A 194 15.76 -0.66 3.64
CA ALA A 194 16.27 -2.02 3.81
C ALA A 194 17.77 -2.00 4.15
N ALA A 195 18.57 -1.24 3.40
CA ALA A 195 20.00 -1.11 3.63
C ALA A 195 20.33 -0.48 5.01
N SER A 196 19.69 0.64 5.35
CA SER A 196 19.95 1.36 6.61
C SER A 196 19.57 0.56 7.85
N ARG A 197 18.61 -0.36 7.73
CA ARG A 197 18.15 -1.23 8.82
C ARG A 197 18.75 -2.64 8.78
N GLY A 198 19.66 -2.93 7.84
CA GLY A 198 20.27 -4.26 7.69
C GLY A 198 19.28 -5.37 7.34
N ILE A 199 18.19 -5.01 6.65
CA ILE A 199 17.16 -5.94 6.20
C ILE A 199 17.58 -6.43 4.82
N GLU A 200 17.77 -7.75 4.67
CA GLU A 200 17.80 -8.35 3.34
C GLU A 200 16.37 -8.26 2.79
N ALA A 201 16.10 -7.37 1.84
CA ALA A 201 14.79 -7.18 1.22
C ALA A 201 14.93 -6.60 -0.18
#